data_AF-A0A3E0GZL9-F1
#
_entry.id   AF-A0A3E0GZL9-F1
#
_cell.length_a   1.000
_cell.length_b   1.000
_cell.length_c   1.000
_cell.angle_alpha   90.00
_cell.angle_beta   90.00
_cell.angle_gamma   90.00
#
_symmetry.space_group_name_H-M   'P 1'
#
loop_
_entity.id
_entity.type
_entity.pdbx_description
1 polymer ?
#
loop_
_entity_poly.entity_id
_entity_poly.type
_entity_poly.pdbx_seq_one_letter_code
_entity_poly.pdbx_strand_id
1 'polypeptide(L)'
;MRNKVQFSKTWFLAVAACFMIAATAMAQPTDRVDAKQLWQLIDYVAVDYSGAVADGTIVSASEYAEMLDFTESAQKQVAQLPAHPARNDVAQAITTLHAAVVRKATAKEVARLAHRANTLLMILTS
;
A
#
# COMPACT_ATOMS: atom_id res chain seq x y z
N MET A 1 -15.05 39.78 -9.43
CA MET A 1 -15.44 38.59 -10.20
C MET A 1 -14.94 37.36 -9.45
N ARG A 2 -15.86 36.51 -8.99
CA ARG A 2 -15.64 35.45 -7.98
C ARG A 2 -15.59 34.10 -8.69
N ASN A 3 -14.40 33.59 -8.98
CA ASN A 3 -14.23 32.29 -9.64
C ASN A 3 -14.39 31.18 -8.60
N LYS A 4 -15.60 30.61 -8.52
CA LYS A 4 -15.89 29.47 -7.65
C LYS A 4 -15.33 28.22 -8.31
N VAL A 5 -14.15 27.77 -7.87
CA VAL A 5 -13.76 26.38 -8.06
C VAL A 5 -14.73 25.55 -7.21
N GLN A 6 -15.74 24.98 -7.87
CA GLN A 6 -16.67 24.05 -7.25
C GLN A 6 -15.92 22.74 -6.98
N PHE A 7 -15.25 22.66 -5.84
CA PHE A 7 -14.86 21.39 -5.23
C PHE A 7 -16.16 20.63 -4.93
N SER A 8 -16.55 19.72 -5.82
CA SER A 8 -17.63 18.77 -5.58
C SER A 8 -17.18 17.81 -4.48
N LYS A 9 -17.47 18.18 -3.23
CA LYS A 9 -17.58 17.28 -2.08
C LYS A 9 -18.55 16.15 -2.44
N THR A 10 -18.23 14.92 -2.02
CA THR A 10 -18.82 13.62 -2.40
C THR A 10 -18.23 13.16 -3.74
N TRP A 11 -17.62 11.99 -3.97
CA TRP A 11 -17.70 10.62 -3.45
C TRP A 11 -16.24 10.07 -3.56
N PHE A 12 -15.63 9.36 -2.61
CA PHE A 12 -15.97 8.04 -2.10
C PHE A 12 -15.56 7.90 -0.63
N LEU A 13 -16.55 7.63 0.22
CA LEU A 13 -16.34 6.83 1.42
C LEU A 13 -16.10 5.40 0.95
N ALA A 14 -14.84 4.97 0.84
CA ALA A 14 -14.52 3.56 0.88
C ALA A 14 -14.43 3.15 2.35
N VAL A 15 -15.60 2.91 2.95
CA VAL A 15 -15.69 2.19 4.22
C VAL A 15 -15.18 0.76 3.97
N ALA A 16 -13.93 0.50 4.31
CA ALA A 16 -13.49 -0.82 4.76
C ALA A 16 -13.42 -0.75 6.31
N ALA A 17 -14.57 -0.70 6.99
CA ALA A 17 -15.23 -1.89 7.52
C ALA A 17 -14.26 -2.91 8.14
N CYS A 18 -14.28 -2.94 9.48
CA CYS A 18 -13.90 -4.05 10.35
C CYS A 18 -12.41 -4.23 10.72
N PHE A 19 -11.85 -3.21 11.38
CA PHE A 19 -11.10 -3.51 12.62
C PHE A 19 -12.11 -4.03 13.65
N MET A 20 -12.27 -5.36 13.73
CA MET A 20 -12.73 -6.15 14.89
C MET A 20 -13.18 -7.53 14.42
N ILE A 21 -12.26 -8.49 14.41
CA ILE A 21 -12.60 -9.88 14.70
C ILE A 21 -11.94 -10.19 16.03
N ALA A 22 -12.70 -10.00 17.11
CA ALA A 22 -12.46 -10.70 18.35
C ALA A 22 -12.83 -12.17 18.12
N ALA A 23 -11.87 -12.97 17.67
CA ALA A 23 -11.96 -14.42 17.73
C ALA A 23 -11.17 -14.89 18.95
N THR A 24 -11.89 -15.24 20.01
CA THR A 24 -11.36 -16.08 21.08
C THR A 24 -11.14 -17.49 20.53
N ALA A 25 -10.00 -17.70 19.89
CA ALA A 25 -9.40 -19.00 19.68
C ALA A 25 -7.91 -18.81 20.02
N MET A 26 -7.34 -19.76 20.75
CA MET A 26 -5.96 -19.64 21.27
C MET A 26 -4.96 -19.54 20.10
N ALA A 27 -4.71 -18.32 19.63
CA ALA A 27 -3.65 -18.04 18.69
C ALA A 27 -2.35 -18.06 19.49
N GLN A 28 -1.49 -19.05 19.23
CA GLN A 28 -0.09 -18.91 19.58
C GLN A 28 0.38 -17.56 19.00
N PRO A 29 1.12 -16.74 19.77
CA PRO A 29 1.75 -15.55 19.21
C PRO A 29 2.74 -16.06 18.17
N THR A 30 2.31 -16.12 16.92
CA THR A 30 3.25 -16.19 15.82
C THR A 30 3.63 -14.74 15.61
N ASP A 31 4.83 -14.37 16.08
CA ASP A 31 5.53 -13.15 15.68
C ASP A 31 5.88 -13.18 14.17
N ARG A 32 5.01 -13.78 13.35
CA ARG A 32 5.13 -13.86 11.90
C ARG A 32 4.29 -12.76 11.31
N VAL A 33 4.93 -11.88 10.56
CA VAL A 33 4.24 -11.04 9.60
C VAL A 33 3.39 -11.93 8.70
N ASP A 34 2.09 -11.63 8.65
CA ASP A 34 1.16 -12.27 7.75
C ASP A 34 1.34 -11.69 6.34
N ALA A 35 1.61 -12.54 5.36
CA ALA A 35 1.69 -12.13 3.97
C ALA A 35 0.39 -11.46 3.48
N LYS A 36 -0.75 -11.80 4.07
CA LYS A 36 -2.03 -11.11 3.82
C LYS A 36 -1.99 -9.65 4.27
N GLN A 37 -1.38 -9.36 5.41
CA GLN A 37 -1.24 -7.99 5.91
C GLN A 37 -0.33 -7.16 5.00
N LEU A 38 0.79 -7.75 4.56
CA LEU A 38 1.68 -7.11 3.59
C LEU A 38 0.96 -6.84 2.26
N TRP A 39 0.17 -7.80 1.77
CA TRP A 39 -0.62 -7.65 0.56
C TRP A 39 -1.61 -6.47 0.67
N GLN A 40 -2.28 -6.34 1.82
CA GLN A 40 -3.25 -5.25 2.08
C GLN A 40 -2.59 -3.87 2.09
N LEU A 41 -1.41 -3.73 2.70
CA LEU A 41 -0.65 -2.46 2.67
C LEU A 41 -0.30 -2.04 1.26
N ILE A 42 0.18 -2.97 0.44
CA ILE A 42 0.55 -2.71 -0.95
C ILE A 42 -0.69 -2.39 -1.79
N ASP A 43 -1.80 -3.11 -1.57
CA ASP A 43 -3.07 -2.88 -2.29
C ASP A 43 -3.67 -1.51 -1.94
N TYR A 44 -3.60 -1.09 -0.68
CA TYR A 44 -4.03 0.24 -0.25
C TYR A 44 -3.29 1.35 -1.01
N VAL A 45 -1.97 1.23 -1.15
CA VAL A 45 -1.16 2.18 -1.94
C VAL A 45 -1.58 2.19 -3.41
N ALA A 46 -2.00 1.04 -3.97
CA ALA A 46 -2.47 0.97 -5.36
C ALA A 46 -3.77 1.76 -5.58
N VAL A 47 -4.70 1.70 -4.62
CA VAL A 47 -6.04 2.28 -4.73
C VAL A 47 -6.05 3.77 -4.36
N ASP A 48 -5.38 4.15 -3.28
CA ASP A 48 -5.57 5.47 -2.66
C ASP A 48 -4.51 6.51 -3.07
N TYR A 49 -3.41 6.11 -3.71
CA TYR A 49 -2.33 7.03 -4.07
C TYR A 49 -2.76 8.23 -4.93
N SER A 50 -3.81 8.09 -5.76
CA SER A 50 -4.34 9.22 -6.55
C SER A 50 -4.98 10.32 -5.71
N GLY A 51 -5.37 10.04 -4.46
CA GLY A 51 -5.80 11.06 -3.49
C GLY A 51 -4.62 11.88 -2.95
N ALA A 52 -3.45 11.26 -2.83
CA ALA A 52 -2.24 11.90 -2.32
C ALA A 52 -1.51 12.75 -3.37
N VAL A 53 -1.38 12.24 -4.60
CA VAL A 53 -0.59 12.85 -5.68
C VAL A 53 -1.38 12.88 -6.98
N ALA A 54 -1.46 14.06 -7.60
CA ALA A 54 -2.01 14.27 -8.94
C ALA A 54 -0.99 15.01 -9.81
N ASP A 55 -0.73 14.49 -11.01
CA ASP A 55 0.21 15.07 -11.98
C ASP A 55 1.60 15.41 -11.40
N GLY A 56 2.11 14.52 -10.53
CA GLY A 56 3.40 14.69 -9.86
C GLY A 56 3.42 15.72 -8.72
N THR A 57 2.28 16.33 -8.41
CA THR A 57 2.10 17.30 -7.33
C THR A 57 1.39 16.64 -6.15
N ILE A 58 1.87 16.91 -4.93
CA ILE A 58 1.19 16.49 -3.71
C ILE A 58 -0.08 17.33 -3.56
N VAL A 59 -1.24 16.70 -3.65
CA VAL A 59 -2.54 17.36 -3.49
C VAL A 59 -3.13 17.15 -2.08
N SER A 60 -2.65 16.13 -1.37
CA SER A 60 -2.94 15.88 0.04
C SER A 60 -1.66 15.48 0.78
N ALA A 61 -1.15 16.37 1.64
CA ALA A 61 0.13 16.16 2.34
C ALA A 61 0.09 15.02 3.36
N SER A 62 -1.04 14.88 4.08
CA SER A 62 -1.23 13.78 5.04
C SER A 62 -1.32 12.44 4.33
N GLU A 63 -2.10 12.34 3.25
CA GLU A 63 -2.24 11.09 2.50
C GLU A 63 -0.91 10.72 1.82
N TYR A 64 -0.14 11.69 1.33
CA TYR A 64 1.20 11.41 0.78
C TYR A 64 2.17 10.86 1.84
N ALA A 65 2.12 11.39 3.06
CA ALA A 65 2.89 10.83 4.17
C ALA A 65 2.47 9.39 4.48
N GLU A 66 1.17 9.08 4.47
CA GLU A 66 0.68 7.70 4.63
C GLU A 66 1.16 6.77 3.50
N MET A 67 1.18 7.23 2.24
CA MET A 67 1.72 6.44 1.12
C MET A 67 3.20 6.08 1.34
N LEU A 68 4.00 7.00 1.89
CA LEU A 68 5.39 6.74 2.26
C LEU A 68 5.45 5.74 3.43
N ASP A 69 4.71 5.99 4.51
CA ASP A 69 4.70 5.13 5.70
C ASP A 69 4.30 3.69 5.37
N PHE A 70 3.30 3.49 4.51
CA PHE A 70 2.86 2.16 4.09
C PHE A 70 3.89 1.46 3.21
N THR A 71 4.52 2.17 2.28
CA THR A 71 5.56 1.56 1.43
C THR A 71 6.85 1.25 2.21
N GLU A 72 7.25 2.08 3.17
CA GLU A 72 8.34 1.77 4.10
C GLU A 72 8.00 0.61 5.04
N SER A 73 6.77 0.57 5.56
CA SER A 73 6.29 -0.53 6.40
C SER A 73 6.30 -1.85 5.63
N ALA A 74 5.92 -1.83 4.35
CA ALA A 74 6.00 -2.99 3.47
C ALA A 74 7.44 -3.49 3.29
N GLN A 75 8.43 -2.59 3.18
CA GLN A 75 9.85 -2.96 3.12
C GLN A 75 10.34 -3.63 4.41
N LYS A 76 9.87 -3.17 5.58
CA LYS A 76 10.20 -3.79 6.87
C LYS A 76 9.55 -5.16 7.01
N GLN A 77 8.29 -5.28 6.61
CA GLN A 77 7.49 -6.51 6.72
C GLN A 77 7.96 -7.63 5.80
N VAL A 78 8.35 -7.33 4.55
CA VAL A 78 8.85 -8.36 3.63
C VAL A 78 10.12 -9.05 4.15
N ALA A 79 10.95 -8.34 4.92
CA ALA A 79 12.16 -8.91 5.53
C ALA A 79 11.86 -9.93 6.64
N GLN A 80 10.68 -9.83 7.25
CA GLN A 80 10.21 -10.69 8.35
C GLN A 80 9.45 -11.92 7.84
N LEU A 81 9.15 -12.01 6.54
CA LEU A 81 8.56 -13.20 5.95
C LEU A 81 9.53 -14.39 6.04
N PRO A 82 9.00 -15.63 6.14
CA PRO A 82 9.81 -16.84 6.10
C PRO A 82 10.79 -16.86 4.92
N ALA A 83 11.93 -17.52 5.12
CA ALA A 83 12.93 -17.66 4.07
C ALA A 83 12.32 -18.40 2.86
N HIS A 84 12.35 -17.75 1.70
CA HIS A 84 11.85 -18.28 0.44
C HIS A 84 12.70 -17.72 -0.71
N PRO A 85 13.02 -18.50 -1.76
CA PRO A 85 13.83 -18.02 -2.89
C PRO A 85 13.26 -16.76 -3.55
N ALA A 86 11.93 -16.65 -3.65
CA ALA A 86 11.26 -15.50 -4.26
C ALA A 86 11.15 -14.26 -3.33
N ARG A 87 11.59 -14.33 -2.07
CA ARG A 87 11.45 -13.20 -1.12
C ARG A 87 12.22 -11.97 -1.58
N ASN A 88 13.39 -12.17 -2.20
CA ASN A 88 14.21 -11.09 -2.73
C ASN A 88 13.50 -10.37 -3.89
N ASP A 89 12.79 -11.09 -4.74
CA ASP A 89 12.03 -10.50 -5.85
C ASP A 89 10.88 -9.64 -5.33
N VAL A 90 10.17 -10.10 -4.30
CA VAL A 90 9.12 -9.31 -3.62
C VAL A 90 9.73 -8.06 -3.01
N ALA A 91 10.84 -8.17 -2.29
CA ALA A 91 11.52 -7.04 -1.66
C ALA A 91 11.99 -5.98 -2.68
N GLN A 92 12.51 -6.42 -3.83
CA GLN A 92 12.91 -5.54 -4.92
C GLN A 92 11.70 -4.83 -5.56
N ALA A 93 10.58 -5.54 -5.74
CA ALA A 93 9.34 -4.95 -6.25
C ALA A 93 8.78 -3.88 -5.29
N ILE A 94 8.76 -4.14 -3.98
CA ILE A 94 8.35 -3.16 -2.96
C ILE A 94 9.30 -1.96 -2.93
N THR A 95 10.61 -2.17 -3.04
CA THR A 95 11.59 -1.08 -3.12
C THR A 95 11.36 -0.19 -4.35
N THR A 96 11.02 -0.80 -5.49
CA THR A 96 10.68 -0.09 -6.72
C THR A 96 9.38 0.72 -6.56
N LEU A 97 8.39 0.16 -5.87
CA LEU A 97 7.14 0.85 -5.52
C LEU A 97 7.41 2.07 -4.64
N HIS A 98 8.16 1.90 -3.54
CA HIS A 98 8.54 3.00 -2.64
C HIS A 98 9.27 4.12 -3.39
N ALA A 99 10.26 3.78 -4.24
CA ALA A 99 10.97 4.76 -5.05
C ALA A 99 10.03 5.54 -5.99
N ALA A 100 8.98 4.89 -6.51
CA ALA A 100 7.98 5.54 -7.34
C ALA A 100 7.15 6.56 -6.55
N VAL A 101 6.75 6.23 -5.32
CA VAL A 101 6.06 7.14 -4.39
C VAL A 101 6.96 8.35 -4.04
N VAL A 102 8.23 8.12 -3.68
CA VAL A 102 9.18 9.19 -3.34
C VAL A 102 9.32 10.21 -4.47
N ARG A 103 9.50 9.73 -5.70
CA ARG A 103 9.64 10.61 -6.87
C ARG A 103 8.29 11.10 -7.43
N LYS A 104 7.18 10.85 -6.72
CA LYS A 104 5.83 11.31 -7.08
C LYS A 104 5.39 10.85 -8.48
N ALA A 105 5.47 9.54 -8.71
CA ALA A 105 4.99 8.92 -9.95
C ALA A 105 3.54 9.29 -10.29
N THR A 106 3.15 9.02 -11.53
CA THR A 106 1.73 8.92 -11.87
C THR A 106 1.04 7.80 -11.08
N ALA A 107 -0.23 7.99 -10.71
CA ALA A 107 -1.01 6.98 -9.99
C ALA A 107 -1.08 5.64 -10.76
N LYS A 108 -1.17 5.70 -12.09
CA LYS A 108 -1.14 4.50 -12.96
C LYS A 108 0.15 3.70 -12.79
N GLU A 109 1.29 4.38 -12.65
CA GLU A 109 2.56 3.69 -12.45
C GLU A 109 2.66 3.07 -11.06
N VAL A 110 2.25 3.80 -10.02
CA VAL A 110 2.22 3.28 -8.63
C VAL A 110 1.34 2.04 -8.54
N ALA A 111 0.11 2.09 -9.06
CA ALA A 111 -0.81 0.96 -9.07
C ALA A 111 -0.21 -0.26 -9.80
N ARG A 112 0.40 -0.06 -10.97
CA ARG A 112 1.06 -1.15 -11.71
C ARG A 112 2.19 -1.79 -10.90
N LEU A 113 3.01 -1.00 -10.22
CA LEU A 113 4.11 -1.49 -9.39
C LEU A 113 3.59 -2.23 -8.14
N ALA A 114 2.56 -1.70 -7.50
CA ALA A 114 1.91 -2.31 -6.35
C ALA A 114 1.29 -3.67 -6.71
N HIS A 115 0.52 -3.76 -7.79
CA HIS A 115 -0.03 -5.03 -8.26
C HIS A 115 1.06 -6.04 -8.65
N ARG A 116 2.18 -5.59 -9.21
CA ARG A 116 3.34 -6.46 -9.48
C ARG A 116 3.94 -7.02 -8.20
N ALA A 117 4.13 -6.20 -7.17
CA ALA A 117 4.61 -6.66 -5.87
C ALA A 117 3.63 -7.67 -5.24
N ASN A 118 2.32 -7.41 -5.29
CA ASN A 118 1.30 -8.33 -4.80
C ASN A 118 1.25 -9.65 -5.57
N THR A 119 1.43 -9.63 -6.89
CA THR A 119 1.51 -10.86 -7.70
C THR A 119 2.70 -11.73 -7.28
N LEU A 120 3.85 -11.12 -7.02
CA LEU A 120 5.04 -11.84 -6.54
C LEU A 120 4.84 -12.39 -5.13
N LEU A 121 4.18 -11.62 -4.27
CA LEU A 121 3.85 -12.04 -2.91
C LEU A 121 2.91 -13.26 -2.91
N MET A 122 1.93 -13.30 -3.81
CA MET A 122 1.05 -14.47 -3.97
C MET A 122 1.83 -15.73 -4.38
N ILE A 123 2.79 -15.61 -5.30
CA ILE A 123 3.66 -16.74 -5.71
C ILE A 123 4.49 -17.24 -4.54
N LEU A 124 4.99 -16.34 -3.67
CA LEU A 124 5.75 -16.71 -2.48
C LEU A 124 4.93 -17.51 -1.47
N THR A 125 3.61 -17.29 -1.42
CA THR A 125 2.70 -17.94 -0.47
C THR A 125 1.94 -19.15 -1.03
N SER A 126 2.17 -19.48 -2.31
CA SER A 126 1.49 -20.59 -3.00
C SER A 126 2.11 -21.95 -2.70
#